data_AF-A0A9P7BS41-F1
#
_entry.id   AF-A0A9P7BS41-F1
#
_cell.length_a   1.000
_cell.length_b   1.000
_cell.length_c   1.000
_cell.angle_alpha   90.00
_cell.angle_beta   90.00
_cell.angle_gamma   90.00
#
_symmetry.space_group_name_H-M   'P 1'
#
loop_
_entity.id
_entity.type
_entity.pdbx_description
1 polymer ?
#
loop_
_entity_poly.entity_id
_entity_poly.type
_entity_poly.pdbx_seq_one_letter_code
_entity_poly.pdbx_strand_id
1 'polypeptide(L)'
;MARKQTNNQKRNLQEQIKKLKNEIEELKLEREENKKSVIHFMQEVEMAQDELKRAQEVISQLTSQKSENTRLEACQECCHAAHTGLENERSRADGFEGLYKSTEHEKLALQNEFLKENYESTQQVIHHLNHRLDQASLSSRQWQEKYDDLYTLHMGLEIQIKEIEQAKTREIQLRSLNKVLRNEIRKMKQAQDESLNIEYLRNVIIKFLEKKTTRPQLVPILSALLQCTHEDKTKLHQIVQNSITV
;
A
#
# COMPACT_ATOMS: atom_id res chain seq x y z
N MET A 1 59.48 -161.08 61.40
CA MET A 1 59.76 -159.69 60.96
C MET A 1 59.15 -159.46 59.56
N ALA A 2 57.96 -158.84 59.42
CA ALA A 2 57.38 -158.38 58.11
C ALA A 2 56.02 -157.62 58.16
N ARG A 3 55.43 -157.28 59.32
CA ARG A 3 54.07 -156.67 59.39
C ARG A 3 53.99 -155.22 59.91
N LYS A 4 55.13 -154.54 60.13
CA LYS A 4 55.17 -153.16 60.66
C LYS A 4 55.42 -152.06 59.60
N GLN A 5 55.69 -152.39 58.33
CA GLN A 5 56.08 -151.40 57.30
C GLN A 5 54.93 -150.93 56.38
N THR A 6 53.84 -151.69 56.24
CA THR A 6 52.70 -151.35 55.36
C THR A 6 51.69 -150.36 55.97
N ASN A 7 51.74 -150.10 57.28
CA ASN A 7 50.78 -149.21 57.95
C ASN A 7 51.19 -147.72 57.87
N ASN A 8 52.48 -147.41 57.67
CA ASN A 8 52.95 -146.02 57.51
C ASN A 8 52.65 -145.44 56.12
N GLN A 9 52.66 -146.25 55.06
CA GLN A 9 52.33 -145.78 53.70
C GLN A 9 50.83 -145.47 53.54
N LYS A 10 49.94 -146.25 54.17
CA LYS A 10 48.49 -146.01 54.11
C LYS A 10 48.07 -144.73 54.84
N ARG A 11 48.78 -144.39 55.93
CA ARG A 11 48.56 -143.15 56.70
C ARG A 11 49.01 -141.90 55.93
N ASN A 12 50.15 -141.98 55.24
CA ASN A 12 50.68 -140.87 54.43
C ASN A 12 49.81 -140.57 53.20
N LEU A 13 49.29 -141.62 52.53
CA LEU A 13 48.33 -141.43 51.43
C LEU A 13 46.99 -140.86 51.90
N GLN A 14 46.50 -141.26 53.09
CA GLN A 14 45.28 -140.68 53.67
C GLN A 14 45.47 -139.21 54.07
N GLU A 15 46.65 -138.82 54.56
CA GLU A 15 46.98 -137.41 54.82
C GLU A 15 47.08 -136.58 53.54
N GLN A 16 47.67 -137.13 52.47
CA GLN A 16 47.72 -136.45 51.17
C GLN A 16 46.33 -136.28 50.55
N ILE A 17 45.46 -137.30 50.64
CA ILE A 17 44.06 -137.19 50.19
C ILE A 17 43.31 -136.15 51.01
N LYS A 18 43.55 -136.06 52.33
CA LYS A 18 42.93 -135.04 53.18
C LYS A 18 43.44 -133.63 52.86
N LYS A 19 44.73 -133.47 52.58
CA LYS A 19 45.32 -132.20 52.13
C LYS A 19 44.75 -131.74 50.79
N LEU A 20 44.77 -132.62 49.79
CA LEU A 20 44.22 -132.33 48.46
C LEU A 20 42.71 -132.04 48.53
N LYS A 21 41.97 -132.72 49.41
CA LYS A 21 40.54 -132.44 49.60
C LYS A 21 40.31 -131.06 50.22
N ASN A 22 41.09 -130.68 51.23
CA ASN A 22 41.04 -129.33 51.80
C ASN A 22 41.42 -128.27 50.75
N GLU A 23 42.47 -128.51 49.96
CA GLU A 23 42.93 -127.61 48.90
C GLU A 23 41.90 -127.45 47.77
N ILE A 24 41.20 -128.52 47.40
CA ILE A 24 40.06 -128.47 46.47
C ILE A 24 38.87 -127.68 47.06
N GLU A 25 38.65 -127.77 48.37
CA GLU A 25 37.59 -127.05 49.06
C GLU A 25 37.91 -125.54 49.16
N GLU A 26 39.17 -125.21 49.39
CA GLU A 26 39.72 -123.85 49.41
C GLU A 26 39.66 -123.22 48.01
N LEU A 27 40.11 -123.93 46.97
CA LEU A 27 40.00 -123.49 45.57
C LEU A 27 38.55 -123.34 45.10
N LYS A 28 37.61 -124.13 45.64
CA LYS A 28 36.18 -123.95 45.37
C LYS A 28 35.62 -122.68 46.01
N LEU A 29 36.01 -122.40 47.25
CA LEU A 29 35.67 -121.16 47.95
C LEU A 29 36.25 -119.95 47.21
N GLU A 30 37.53 -120.00 46.85
CA GLU A 30 38.21 -118.96 46.09
C GLU A 30 37.59 -118.76 44.69
N ARG A 31 37.15 -119.85 44.04
CA ARG A 31 36.42 -119.76 42.77
C ARG A 31 35.05 -119.10 42.92
N GLU A 32 34.30 -119.40 43.98
CA GLU A 32 33.01 -118.73 44.24
C GLU A 32 33.20 -117.27 44.68
N GLU A 33 34.27 -116.94 45.39
CA GLU A 33 34.63 -115.57 45.75
C GLU A 33 35.10 -114.76 44.54
N ASN A 34 35.91 -115.36 43.67
CA ASN A 34 36.29 -114.76 42.38
C ASN A 34 35.08 -114.58 41.47
N LYS A 35 34.16 -115.53 41.44
CA LYS A 35 32.91 -115.41 40.66
C LYS A 35 32.04 -114.26 41.17
N LYS A 36 31.91 -114.09 42.50
CA LYS A 36 31.23 -112.93 43.09
C LYS A 36 31.94 -111.62 42.76
N SER A 37 33.27 -111.60 42.82
CA SER A 37 34.09 -110.43 42.48
C SER A 37 33.91 -110.03 41.01
N VAL A 38 33.88 -111.01 40.09
CA VAL A 38 33.63 -110.76 38.66
C VAL A 38 32.21 -110.23 38.44
N ILE A 39 31.19 -110.77 39.14
CA ILE A 39 29.82 -110.27 39.03
C ILE A 39 29.70 -108.84 39.56
N HIS A 40 30.33 -108.53 40.71
CA HIS A 40 30.35 -107.17 41.26
C HIS A 40 31.03 -106.20 40.30
N PHE A 41 32.18 -106.59 39.73
CA PHE A 41 32.89 -105.78 38.75
C PHE A 41 32.06 -105.57 37.47
N MET A 42 31.36 -106.60 36.98
CA MET A 42 30.43 -106.44 35.86
C MET A 42 29.28 -105.48 36.18
N GLN A 43 28.69 -105.57 37.37
CA GLN A 43 27.65 -104.65 37.82
C GLN A 43 28.17 -103.22 37.99
N GLU A 44 29.37 -103.04 38.52
CA GLU A 44 30.01 -101.72 38.61
C GLU A 44 30.34 -101.15 37.23
N VAL A 45 30.78 -101.99 36.29
CA VAL A 45 31.03 -101.58 34.90
C VAL A 45 29.72 -101.20 34.21
N GLU A 46 28.65 -101.97 34.39
CA GLU A 46 27.31 -101.64 33.86
C GLU A 46 26.78 -100.34 34.47
N MET A 47 26.88 -100.18 35.79
CA MET A 47 26.52 -98.94 36.48
C MET A 47 27.32 -97.75 35.98
N ALA A 48 28.64 -97.90 35.81
CA ALA A 48 29.50 -96.84 35.28
C ALA A 48 29.19 -96.52 33.82
N GLN A 49 28.80 -97.51 33.01
CA GLN A 49 28.34 -97.30 31.64
C GLN A 49 27.00 -96.55 31.60
N ASP A 50 26.05 -96.92 32.46
CA ASP A 50 24.76 -96.24 32.57
C ASP A 50 24.91 -94.81 33.12
N GLU A 51 25.85 -94.58 34.04
CA GLU A 51 26.21 -93.24 34.51
C GLU A 51 26.88 -92.41 33.42
N LEU A 52 27.81 -93.00 32.65
CA LEU A 52 28.45 -92.33 31.53
C LEU A 52 27.41 -91.93 30.47
N LYS A 53 26.48 -92.83 30.13
CA LYS A 53 25.42 -92.55 29.17
C LYS A 53 24.51 -91.41 29.64
N ARG A 54 24.10 -91.43 30.91
CA ARG A 54 23.33 -90.32 31.51
C ARG A 54 24.12 -89.00 31.49
N ALA A 55 25.41 -89.03 31.80
CA ALA A 55 26.26 -87.83 31.73
C ALA A 55 26.38 -87.30 30.29
N GLN A 56 26.52 -88.17 29.29
CA GLN A 56 26.56 -87.80 27.88
C GLN A 56 25.24 -87.19 27.40
N GLU A 57 24.10 -87.74 27.81
CA GLU A 57 22.78 -87.19 27.51
C GLU A 57 22.60 -85.79 28.13
N VAL A 58 22.99 -85.61 29.39
CA VAL A 58 22.96 -84.30 30.07
C VAL A 58 23.88 -83.28 29.40
N ILE A 59 25.11 -83.67 29.04
CA ILE A 59 26.05 -82.78 28.31
C ILE A 59 25.47 -82.39 26.96
N SER A 60 24.84 -83.33 26.24
CA SER A 60 24.22 -83.05 24.94
C SER A 60 23.06 -82.07 25.07
N GLN A 61 22.20 -82.24 26.08
CA GLN A 61 21.10 -81.32 26.37
C GLN A 61 21.60 -79.93 26.75
N LEU A 62 22.57 -79.84 27.67
CA LEU A 62 23.16 -78.56 28.09
C LEU A 62 23.88 -77.86 26.95
N THR A 63 24.54 -78.60 26.05
CA THR A 63 25.21 -78.03 24.87
C THR A 63 24.20 -77.48 23.87
N SER A 64 23.10 -78.21 23.62
CA SER A 64 21.99 -77.74 22.78
C SER A 64 21.36 -76.47 23.35
N GLN A 65 21.01 -76.50 24.64
CA GLN A 65 20.40 -75.36 25.33
C GLN A 65 21.34 -74.14 25.37
N LYS A 66 22.64 -74.34 25.60
CA LYS A 66 23.64 -73.27 25.53
C LYS A 66 23.70 -72.66 24.13
N SER A 67 23.68 -73.48 23.08
CA SER A 67 23.71 -72.99 21.70
C SER A 67 22.45 -72.21 21.32
N GLU A 68 21.27 -72.65 21.78
CA GLU A 68 20.01 -71.90 21.61
C GLU A 68 20.03 -70.58 22.38
N ASN A 69 20.50 -70.59 23.62
CA ASN A 69 20.63 -69.38 24.43
C ASN A 69 21.59 -68.38 23.78
N THR A 70 22.75 -68.81 23.30
CA THR A 70 23.70 -67.94 22.59
C THR A 70 23.10 -67.39 21.28
N ARG A 71 22.30 -68.18 20.56
CA ARG A 71 21.57 -67.68 19.37
C ARG A 71 20.49 -66.66 19.75
N LEU A 72 19.79 -66.87 20.87
CA LEU A 72 18.76 -65.96 21.36
C LEU A 72 19.37 -64.64 21.84
N GLU A 73 20.48 -64.70 22.58
CA GLU A 73 21.28 -63.54 23.03
C GLU A 73 21.79 -62.74 21.83
N ALA A 74 22.43 -63.39 20.84
CA ALA A 74 22.89 -62.72 19.62
C ALA A 74 21.73 -62.08 18.83
N CYS A 75 20.55 -62.73 18.79
CA CYS A 75 19.36 -62.17 18.16
C CYS A 75 18.84 -60.94 18.93
N GLN A 76 18.79 -61.01 20.26
CA GLN A 76 18.40 -59.90 21.12
C GLN A 76 19.36 -58.71 21.01
N GLU A 77 20.67 -58.95 20.99
CA GLU A 77 21.68 -57.91 20.77
C GLU A 77 21.52 -57.25 19.40
N CYS A 78 21.29 -58.03 18.34
CA CYS A 78 21.02 -57.51 16.99
C CYS A 78 19.73 -56.67 16.96
N CYS A 79 18.65 -57.14 17.58
CA CYS A 79 17.40 -56.38 17.71
C CYS A 79 17.60 -55.08 18.50
N HIS A 80 18.36 -55.11 19.60
CA HIS A 80 18.63 -53.93 20.42
C HIS A 80 19.49 -52.91 19.67
N ALA A 81 20.51 -53.36 18.95
CA ALA A 81 21.34 -52.52 18.09
C ALA A 81 20.51 -51.88 16.96
N ALA A 82 19.61 -52.64 16.32
CA ALA A 82 18.70 -52.14 15.29
C ALA A 82 17.71 -51.10 15.86
N HIS A 83 17.14 -51.34 17.03
CA HIS A 83 16.26 -50.38 17.71
C HIS A 83 16.98 -49.08 18.05
N THR A 84 18.18 -49.18 18.62
CA THR A 84 19.02 -48.01 18.94
C THR A 84 19.40 -47.24 17.66
N GLY A 85 19.72 -47.95 16.58
CA GLY A 85 19.96 -47.34 15.27
C GLY A 85 18.76 -46.55 14.75
N LEU A 86 17.56 -47.15 14.79
CA LEU A 86 16.32 -46.50 14.37
C LEU A 86 15.97 -45.29 15.26
N GLU A 87 16.20 -45.37 16.57
CA GLU A 87 15.94 -44.27 17.50
C GLU A 87 16.90 -43.08 17.26
N ASN A 88 18.16 -43.37 16.97
CA ASN A 88 19.14 -42.36 16.56
C ASN A 88 18.74 -41.71 15.22
N GLU A 89 18.28 -42.49 14.24
CA GLU A 89 17.81 -41.95 12.95
C GLU A 89 16.56 -41.08 13.11
N ARG A 90 15.60 -41.51 13.93
CA ARG A 90 14.42 -40.68 14.27
C ARG A 90 14.83 -39.37 14.93
N SER A 91 15.71 -39.42 15.93
CA SER A 91 16.21 -38.22 16.61
C SER A 91 16.91 -37.27 15.64
N ARG A 92 17.66 -37.80 14.66
CA ARG A 92 18.27 -36.99 13.60
C ARG A 92 17.23 -36.36 12.68
N ALA A 93 16.22 -37.12 12.26
CA ALA A 93 15.14 -36.62 11.42
C ALA A 93 14.35 -35.49 12.12
N ASP A 94 14.00 -35.68 13.39
CA ASP A 94 13.32 -34.67 14.22
C ASP A 94 14.19 -33.41 14.37
N GLY A 95 15.50 -33.57 14.54
CA GLY A 95 16.45 -32.46 14.57
C GLY A 95 16.48 -31.66 13.26
N PHE A 96 16.50 -32.34 12.11
CA PHE A 96 16.43 -31.69 10.80
C PHE A 96 15.09 -30.99 10.56
N GLU A 97 13.98 -31.62 10.94
CA GLU A 97 12.65 -31.01 10.83
C GLU A 97 12.55 -29.75 11.70
N GLY A 98 13.09 -29.78 12.92
CA GLY A 98 13.18 -28.63 13.80
C GLY A 98 14.00 -27.49 13.19
N LEU A 99 15.18 -27.78 12.64
CA LEU A 99 16.02 -26.78 11.98
C LEU A 99 15.34 -26.18 10.74
N TYR A 100 14.69 -27.01 9.93
CA TYR A 100 13.95 -26.56 8.75
C TYR A 100 12.81 -25.61 9.15
N LYS A 101 11.97 -26.02 10.11
CA LYS A 101 10.87 -25.17 10.63
C LYS A 101 11.40 -23.86 11.21
N SER A 102 12.49 -23.90 11.98
CA SER A 102 13.10 -22.70 12.55
C SER A 102 13.59 -21.74 11.45
N THR A 103 14.26 -22.27 10.42
CA THR A 103 14.76 -21.47 9.30
C THR A 103 13.61 -20.85 8.49
N GLU A 104 12.54 -21.60 8.23
CA GLU A 104 11.36 -21.09 7.56
C GLU A 104 10.64 -20.01 8.38
N HIS A 105 10.51 -20.22 9.70
CA HIS A 105 9.95 -19.20 10.59
C HIS A 105 10.77 -17.91 10.60
N GLU A 106 12.10 -18.01 10.62
CA GLU A 106 12.99 -16.84 10.55
C GLU A 106 12.85 -16.08 9.22
N LYS A 107 12.80 -16.79 8.09
CA LYS A 107 12.56 -16.17 6.77
C LYS A 107 11.21 -15.45 6.72
N LEU A 108 10.15 -16.10 7.20
CA LEU A 108 8.81 -15.50 7.23
C LEU A 108 8.76 -14.29 8.17
N ALA A 109 9.47 -14.32 9.30
CA ALA A 109 9.58 -13.20 10.22
C ALA A 109 10.24 -11.98 9.53
N LEU A 110 11.39 -12.18 8.90
CA LEU A 110 12.10 -11.14 8.15
C LEU A 110 11.25 -10.57 7.00
N GLN A 111 10.55 -11.44 6.27
CA GLN A 111 9.65 -11.01 5.19
C GLN A 111 8.49 -10.16 5.73
N ASN A 112 7.88 -10.56 6.85
CA ASN A 112 6.79 -9.81 7.46
C ASN A 112 7.26 -8.46 8.01
N GLU A 113 8.46 -8.40 8.58
CA GLU A 113 9.06 -7.15 9.06
C GLU A 113 9.30 -6.17 7.90
N PHE A 114 9.89 -6.65 6.80
CA PHE A 114 10.08 -5.85 5.59
C PHE A 114 8.75 -5.35 4.99
N LEU A 115 7.73 -6.21 4.93
CA LEU A 115 6.40 -5.82 4.45
C LEU A 115 5.75 -4.77 5.36
N LYS A 116 5.93 -4.91 6.68
CA LYS A 116 5.42 -3.95 7.67
C LYS A 116 6.07 -2.59 7.51
N GLU A 117 7.40 -2.52 7.41
CA GLU A 117 8.13 -1.26 7.18
C GLU A 117 7.69 -0.58 5.89
N ASN A 118 7.55 -1.34 4.79
CA ASN A 118 7.08 -0.81 3.52
C ASN A 118 5.64 -0.29 3.60
N TYR A 119 4.76 -0.99 4.32
CA TYR A 119 3.39 -0.56 4.53
C TYR A 119 3.35 0.75 5.32
N GLU A 120 4.10 0.85 6.42
CA GLU A 120 4.18 2.06 7.25
C GLU A 120 4.76 3.24 6.46
N SER A 121 5.83 3.02 5.69
CA SER A 121 6.41 4.03 4.80
C SER A 121 5.41 4.50 3.74
N THR A 122 4.69 3.58 3.12
CA THR A 122 3.66 3.90 2.12
C THR A 122 2.51 4.70 2.75
N GLN A 123 2.08 4.36 3.95
CA GLN A 123 1.05 5.12 4.69
C GLN A 123 1.48 6.56 4.98
N GLN A 124 2.75 6.77 5.36
CA GLN A 124 3.29 8.12 5.57
C GLN A 124 3.29 8.93 4.27
N VAL A 125 3.68 8.32 3.15
CA VAL A 125 3.64 8.97 1.82
C VAL A 125 2.21 9.34 1.44
N ILE A 126 1.25 8.43 1.60
CA ILE A 126 -0.17 8.68 1.32
C ILE A 126 -0.67 9.86 2.17
N HIS A 127 -0.37 9.87 3.47
CA HIS A 127 -0.76 10.96 4.36
C HIS A 127 -0.18 12.31 3.91
N HIS A 128 1.11 12.33 3.55
CA HIS A 128 1.75 13.54 3.05
C HIS A 128 1.14 14.06 1.74
N LEU A 129 0.84 13.15 0.80
CA LEU A 129 0.22 13.51 -0.48
C LEU A 129 -1.20 14.04 -0.29
N ASN A 130 -1.99 13.43 0.59
CA ASN A 130 -3.34 13.91 0.92
C ASN A 130 -3.29 15.33 1.51
N HIS A 131 -2.40 15.57 2.46
CA HIS A 131 -2.24 16.91 3.03
C HIS A 131 -1.83 17.96 1.96
N ARG A 132 -0.93 17.59 1.03
CA ARG A 132 -0.58 18.47 -0.10
C ARG A 132 -1.75 18.71 -1.04
N LEU A 133 -2.59 17.71 -1.30
CA LEU A 133 -3.78 17.83 -2.11
C LEU A 133 -4.81 18.76 -1.47
N ASP A 134 -5.00 18.67 -0.16
CA ASP A 134 -5.89 19.55 0.60
C ASP A 134 -5.42 21.02 0.54
N GLN A 135 -4.11 21.24 0.70
CA GLN A 135 -3.51 22.58 0.56
C GLN A 135 -3.69 23.15 -0.85
N ALA A 136 -3.45 22.34 -1.88
CA ALA A 136 -3.63 22.75 -3.27
C ALA A 136 -5.11 23.06 -3.57
N SER A 137 -6.04 22.27 -3.04
CA SER A 137 -7.48 22.48 -3.19
C SER A 137 -7.94 23.78 -2.52
N LEU A 138 -7.43 24.07 -1.31
CA LEU A 138 -7.71 25.34 -0.62
C LEU A 138 -7.20 26.54 -1.41
N SER A 139 -5.96 26.47 -1.90
CA SER A 139 -5.37 27.54 -2.74
C SER A 139 -6.17 27.76 -4.02
N SER A 140 -6.56 26.68 -4.70
CA SER A 140 -7.41 26.74 -5.91
C SER A 140 -8.72 27.47 -5.63
N ARG A 141 -9.39 27.15 -4.52
CA ARG A 141 -10.63 27.82 -4.10
C ARG A 141 -10.43 29.32 -3.83
N GLN A 142 -9.35 29.68 -3.16
CA GLN A 142 -9.02 31.10 -2.90
C GLN A 142 -8.75 31.87 -4.19
N TRP A 143 -8.10 31.25 -5.18
CA TRP A 143 -7.87 31.87 -6.48
C TRP A 143 -9.16 32.00 -7.28
N GLN A 144 -10.08 31.03 -7.17
CA GLN A 144 -11.39 31.11 -7.79
C GLN A 144 -12.20 32.29 -7.22
N GLU A 145 -12.23 32.44 -5.89
CA GLU A 145 -12.92 33.56 -5.23
C GLU A 145 -12.36 34.92 -5.70
N LYS A 146 -11.02 35.06 -5.76
CA LYS A 146 -10.38 36.27 -6.28
C LYS A 146 -10.71 36.54 -7.76
N TYR A 147 -10.80 35.48 -8.56
CA TYR A 147 -11.18 35.60 -9.97
C TYR A 147 -12.62 36.10 -10.11
N ASP A 148 -13.55 35.54 -9.33
CA ASP A 148 -14.96 35.92 -9.35
C ASP A 148 -15.15 37.39 -8.89
N ASP A 149 -14.39 37.84 -7.88
CA ASP A 149 -14.34 39.23 -7.44
C ASP A 149 -13.85 40.18 -8.56
N LEU A 150 -12.74 39.82 -9.22
CA LEU A 150 -12.18 40.60 -10.33
C LEU A 150 -13.13 40.64 -11.53
N TYR A 151 -13.80 39.52 -11.82
CA TYR A 151 -14.78 39.44 -12.90
C TYR A 151 -15.97 40.36 -12.63
N THR A 152 -16.48 40.37 -11.38
CA THR A 152 -17.56 41.27 -10.97
C THR A 152 -17.16 42.74 -11.12
N LEU A 153 -15.94 43.09 -10.70
CA LEU A 153 -15.41 44.45 -10.86
C LEU A 153 -15.28 44.83 -12.34
N HIS A 154 -14.78 43.93 -13.18
CA HIS A 154 -14.65 44.14 -14.62
C HIS A 154 -16.01 44.41 -15.27
N MET A 155 -17.02 43.58 -14.97
CA MET A 155 -18.39 43.79 -15.45
C MET A 155 -18.96 45.15 -15.02
N GLY A 156 -18.69 45.57 -13.78
CA GLY A 156 -19.08 46.89 -13.29
C GLY A 156 -18.43 48.04 -14.08
N LEU A 157 -17.14 47.92 -14.39
CA LEU A 157 -16.42 48.89 -15.21
C LEU A 157 -16.94 48.94 -16.65
N GLU A 158 -17.27 47.80 -17.25
CA GLU A 158 -17.87 47.77 -18.60
C GLU A 158 -19.20 48.51 -18.66
N ILE A 159 -20.04 48.39 -17.62
CA ILE A 159 -21.31 49.13 -17.53
C ILE A 159 -21.02 50.64 -17.44
N GLN A 160 -20.10 51.07 -16.59
CA GLN A 160 -19.73 52.48 -16.45
C GLN A 160 -19.17 53.06 -17.76
N ILE A 161 -18.36 52.31 -18.49
CA ILE A 161 -17.84 52.73 -19.80
C ILE A 161 -18.99 53.01 -20.77
N LYS A 162 -19.98 52.11 -20.85
CA LYS A 162 -21.16 52.29 -21.71
C LYS A 162 -21.97 53.53 -21.31
N GLU A 163 -22.14 53.79 -20.00
CA GLU A 163 -22.84 54.99 -19.52
C GLU A 163 -22.09 56.27 -19.91
N ILE A 164 -20.76 56.29 -19.80
CA ILE A 164 -19.92 57.42 -20.21
C ILE A 164 -20.02 57.67 -21.71
N GLU A 165 -20.01 56.63 -22.55
CA GLU A 165 -20.17 56.76 -24.00
C GLU A 165 -21.52 57.36 -24.39
N GLN A 166 -22.60 56.93 -23.72
CA GLN A 166 -23.92 57.52 -23.89
C GLN A 166 -23.96 58.99 -23.46
N ALA A 167 -23.35 59.32 -22.31
CA ALA A 167 -23.25 60.70 -21.82
C ALA A 167 -22.48 61.60 -22.78
N LYS A 168 -21.35 61.13 -23.33
CA LYS A 168 -20.58 61.84 -24.36
C LYS A 168 -21.41 62.11 -25.62
N THR A 169 -22.19 61.13 -26.06
CA THR A 169 -23.08 61.29 -27.22
C THR A 169 -24.14 62.37 -26.97
N ARG A 170 -24.76 62.37 -25.79
CA ARG A 170 -25.72 63.41 -25.39
C ARG A 170 -25.07 64.79 -25.29
N GLU A 171 -23.85 64.87 -24.76
CA GLU A 171 -23.09 66.12 -24.67
C GLU A 171 -22.84 66.72 -26.07
N ILE A 172 -22.41 65.89 -27.03
CA ILE A 172 -22.19 66.32 -28.42
C ILE A 172 -23.49 66.87 -29.03
N GLN A 173 -24.61 66.18 -28.82
CA GLN A 173 -25.93 66.63 -29.29
C GLN A 173 -26.32 67.98 -28.68
N LEU A 174 -26.17 68.15 -27.35
CA LEU A 174 -26.45 69.41 -26.66
C LEU A 174 -25.53 70.54 -27.11
N ARG A 175 -24.25 70.28 -27.37
CA ARG A 175 -23.32 71.28 -27.93
C ARG A 175 -23.77 71.73 -29.32
N SER A 176 -24.21 70.80 -30.17
CA SER A 176 -24.76 71.10 -31.50
C SER A 176 -26.02 71.95 -31.42
N LEU A 177 -27.00 71.54 -30.59
CA LEU A 177 -28.24 72.28 -30.38
C LEU A 177 -27.97 73.70 -29.86
N ASN A 178 -27.08 73.84 -28.88
CA ASN A 178 -26.68 75.16 -28.37
C ASN A 178 -26.05 76.05 -29.46
N LYS A 179 -25.28 75.48 -30.39
CA LYS A 179 -24.73 76.23 -31.53
C LYS A 179 -25.83 76.74 -32.44
N VAL A 180 -26.84 75.91 -32.72
CA VAL A 180 -28.02 76.30 -33.53
C VAL A 180 -28.81 77.41 -32.84
N LEU A 181 -29.18 77.23 -31.56
CA LEU A 181 -29.93 78.22 -30.79
C LEU A 181 -29.21 79.57 -30.71
N ARG A 182 -27.88 79.57 -30.49
CA ARG A 182 -27.08 80.82 -30.52
C ARG A 182 -27.16 81.53 -31.87
N ASN A 183 -27.18 80.78 -32.97
CA ASN A 183 -27.32 81.36 -34.31
C ASN A 183 -28.73 81.90 -34.55
N GLU A 184 -29.78 81.20 -34.07
CA GLU A 184 -31.17 81.66 -34.16
C GLU A 184 -31.39 82.94 -33.34
N ILE A 185 -30.87 83.01 -32.12
CA ILE A 185 -30.91 84.23 -31.29
C ILE A 185 -30.27 85.41 -32.03
N ARG A 186 -29.11 85.20 -32.67
CA ARG A 186 -28.44 86.25 -33.48
C ARG A 186 -29.32 86.70 -34.64
N LYS A 187 -29.93 85.77 -35.39
CA LYS A 187 -30.84 86.08 -36.50
C LYS A 187 -32.09 86.84 -36.03
N MET A 188 -32.72 86.39 -34.95
CA MET A 188 -33.89 87.05 -34.37
C MET A 188 -33.56 88.46 -33.90
N LYS A 189 -32.41 88.65 -33.24
CA LYS A 189 -31.96 89.97 -32.80
C LYS A 189 -31.74 90.91 -34.00
N GLN A 190 -31.10 90.42 -35.06
CA GLN A 190 -30.91 91.19 -36.28
C GLN A 190 -32.26 91.57 -36.93
N ALA A 191 -33.19 90.62 -37.05
CA ALA A 191 -34.53 90.88 -37.59
C ALA A 191 -35.33 91.87 -36.72
N GLN A 192 -35.15 91.80 -35.39
CA GLN A 192 -35.76 92.75 -34.46
C GLN A 192 -35.19 94.16 -34.66
N ASP A 193 -33.86 94.30 -34.74
CA ASP A 193 -33.20 95.57 -34.99
C ASP A 193 -33.62 96.17 -36.35
N GLU A 194 -33.71 95.34 -37.41
CA GLU A 194 -34.22 95.75 -38.72
C GLU A 194 -35.69 96.20 -38.68
N SER A 195 -36.56 95.49 -37.96
CA SER A 195 -37.98 95.87 -37.85
C SER A 195 -38.19 97.17 -37.05
N LEU A 196 -37.44 97.38 -35.97
CA LEU A 196 -37.43 98.63 -35.22
C LEU A 196 -36.97 99.82 -36.08
N ASN A 197 -35.96 99.61 -36.93
CA ASN A 197 -35.49 100.63 -37.87
C ASN A 197 -36.59 101.02 -38.88
N ILE A 198 -37.34 100.04 -39.41
CA ILE A 198 -38.48 100.29 -40.32
C ILE A 198 -39.59 101.05 -39.61
N GLU A 199 -39.94 100.67 -38.38
CA GLU A 199 -40.96 101.37 -37.60
C GLU A 199 -40.56 102.81 -37.27
N TYR A 200 -39.31 103.03 -36.87
CA TYR A 200 -38.79 104.37 -36.65
C TYR A 200 -38.85 105.21 -37.92
N LEU A 201 -38.38 104.67 -39.05
CA LEU A 201 -38.44 105.33 -40.35
C LEU A 201 -39.88 105.67 -40.76
N ARG A 202 -40.83 104.73 -40.59
CA ARG A 202 -42.26 104.97 -40.81
C ARG A 202 -42.77 106.14 -39.98
N ASN A 203 -42.44 106.19 -38.68
CA ASN A 203 -42.86 107.26 -37.79
C ASN A 203 -42.26 108.63 -38.19
N VAL A 204 -41.00 108.64 -38.65
CA VAL A 204 -40.36 109.85 -39.18
C VAL A 204 -41.05 110.33 -40.46
N ILE A 205 -41.36 109.43 -41.39
CA ILE A 205 -42.07 109.75 -42.64
C ILE A 205 -43.48 110.28 -42.35
N ILE A 206 -44.23 109.64 -41.45
CA ILE A 206 -45.57 110.12 -41.05
C ILE A 206 -45.49 111.54 -40.49
N LYS A 207 -44.56 111.82 -39.55
CA LYS A 207 -44.34 113.18 -39.03
C LYS A 207 -43.95 114.17 -40.11
N PHE A 208 -43.14 113.74 -41.08
CA PHE A 208 -42.76 114.56 -42.23
C PHE A 208 -43.98 114.93 -43.10
N LEU A 209 -44.89 113.99 -43.33
CA LEU A 209 -46.10 114.21 -44.12
C LEU A 209 -47.12 115.10 -43.37
N GLU A 210 -47.40 114.80 -42.11
CA GLU A 210 -48.44 115.46 -41.30
C GLU A 210 -48.13 116.93 -40.96
N LYS A 211 -46.87 117.25 -40.63
CA LYS A 211 -46.50 118.57 -40.11
C LYS A 211 -45.64 119.35 -41.10
N LYS A 212 -46.28 120.15 -41.96
CA LYS A 212 -45.61 120.99 -42.98
C LYS A 212 -44.46 121.83 -42.40
N THR A 213 -44.63 122.38 -41.20
CA THR A 213 -43.66 123.27 -40.56
C THR A 213 -42.38 122.58 -40.08
N THR A 214 -42.45 121.29 -39.73
CA THR A 214 -41.29 120.53 -39.21
C THR A 214 -40.53 119.78 -40.30
N ARG A 215 -41.02 119.81 -41.55
CA ARG A 215 -40.39 119.15 -42.70
C ARG A 215 -38.91 119.50 -42.89
N PRO A 216 -38.47 120.78 -42.83
CA PRO A 216 -37.06 121.12 -43.02
C PRO A 216 -36.14 120.41 -42.01
N GLN A 217 -36.59 120.28 -40.76
CA GLN A 217 -35.83 119.65 -39.68
C GLN A 217 -35.74 118.12 -39.82
N LEU A 218 -36.71 117.53 -40.53
CA LEU A 218 -36.77 116.08 -40.76
C LEU A 218 -35.99 115.65 -42.02
N VAL A 219 -35.62 116.58 -42.92
CA VAL A 219 -34.84 116.23 -44.13
C VAL A 219 -33.47 115.64 -43.79
N PRO A 220 -32.65 116.19 -42.86
CA PRO A 220 -31.38 115.58 -42.48
C PRO A 220 -31.55 114.17 -41.89
N ILE A 221 -32.62 113.97 -41.12
CA ILE A 221 -32.93 112.69 -40.47
C ILE A 221 -33.31 111.63 -41.51
N LEU A 222 -34.22 111.95 -42.44
CA LEU A 222 -34.58 111.07 -43.56
C LEU A 222 -33.38 110.79 -44.47
N SER A 223 -32.58 111.81 -44.74
CA SER A 223 -31.38 111.70 -45.59
C SER A 223 -30.33 110.78 -44.98
N ALA A 224 -30.17 110.80 -43.65
CA ALA A 224 -29.24 109.94 -42.94
C ALA A 224 -29.78 108.51 -42.82
N LEU A 225 -31.06 108.33 -42.48
CA LEU A 225 -31.68 107.01 -42.27
C LEU A 225 -31.83 106.22 -43.58
N LEU A 226 -32.20 106.88 -44.67
CA LEU A 226 -32.40 106.25 -45.98
C LEU A 226 -31.13 106.22 -46.84
N GLN A 227 -30.02 106.77 -46.33
CA GLN A 227 -28.78 106.98 -47.09
C GLN A 227 -29.04 107.65 -48.45
N CYS A 228 -29.91 108.67 -48.46
CA CYS A 228 -30.32 109.35 -49.69
C CYS A 228 -29.11 109.81 -50.50
N THR A 229 -29.14 109.61 -51.81
CA THR A 229 -28.12 110.15 -52.71
C THR A 229 -28.17 111.68 -52.71
N HIS A 230 -27.13 112.35 -53.22
CA HIS A 230 -27.14 113.81 -53.32
C HIS A 230 -28.35 114.31 -54.13
N GLU A 231 -28.77 113.59 -55.16
CA GLU A 231 -29.94 113.92 -55.97
C GLU A 231 -31.25 113.85 -55.17
N ASP A 232 -31.42 112.78 -54.38
CA ASP A 232 -32.59 112.60 -53.52
C ASP A 232 -32.66 113.68 -52.42
N LYS A 233 -31.52 114.06 -51.84
CA LYS A 233 -31.42 115.15 -50.87
C LYS A 233 -31.90 116.47 -51.47
N THR A 234 -31.48 116.78 -52.69
CA THR A 234 -31.90 117.99 -53.41
C THR A 234 -33.40 117.97 -53.69
N LYS A 235 -33.95 116.84 -54.17
CA LYS A 235 -35.39 116.66 -54.39
C LYS A 235 -36.20 116.84 -53.10
N LEU A 236 -35.75 116.26 -51.98
CA LEU A 236 -36.39 116.44 -50.68
C LEU A 236 -36.40 117.91 -50.23
N HIS A 237 -35.27 118.61 -50.35
CA HIS A 237 -35.19 120.04 -50.01
C HIS A 237 -36.12 120.88 -50.88
N GLN A 238 -36.21 120.59 -52.18
CA GLN A 238 -37.13 121.28 -53.10
C GLN A 238 -38.60 121.04 -52.74
N ILE A 239 -39.01 119.83 -52.37
CA ILE A 239 -40.38 119.53 -51.94
C ILE A 239 -40.74 120.29 -50.66
N VAL A 240 -39.79 120.39 -49.71
CA VAL A 240 -39.98 121.19 -48.50
C VAL A 240 -40.12 122.68 -48.82
N GLN A 241 -39.26 123.22 -49.69
CA GLN A 241 -39.30 124.62 -50.09
C GLN A 241 -40.58 124.97 -50.86
N ASN A 242 -41.01 124.12 -51.81
CA ASN A 242 -42.20 124.35 -52.63
C ASN A 242 -43.52 124.22 -51.84
N SER A 243 -43.51 123.51 -50.69
CA SER A 243 -44.69 123.37 -49.82
C SER A 243 -44.81 124.45 -48.74
N ILE A 244 -43.83 125.34 -48.61
CA ILE A 244 -43.88 126.55 -47.77
C ILE A 244 -44.47 127.75 -48.57
N THR A 245 -44.46 127.67 -49.90
CA THR A 245 -44.92 128.73 -50.82
C THR A 245 -46.38 128.58 -51.29
N VAL A 246 -47.14 127.62 -50.76
CA VAL A 246 -48.61 127.44 -50.96
C VAL A 246 -49.30 127.11 -49.65
#